data_AF-A0A1J3EWU2-F1
#
_entry.id   AF-A0A1J3EWU2-F1
#
_cell.length_a   1.000
_cell.length_b   1.000
_cell.length_c   1.000
_cell.angle_alpha   90.00
_cell.angle_beta   90.00
_cell.angle_gamma   90.00
#
_symmetry.space_group_name_H-M   'P 1'
#
loop_
_entity.id
_entity.type
_entity.pdbx_description
1 polymer ?
#
loop_
_entity_poly.entity_id
_entity_poly.type
_entity_poly.pdbx_seq_one_letter_code
_entity_poly.pdbx_strand_id
1 'polypeptide(L)'
;SDKVEELIVLTRSKSYLSSPTPYYVKNRNQVNQLESYPLDVIVQCSPDLDPGNCGVCLRLAVQEMTECCNNARWAQIFLPKCLLKYDTTGSQIG
;
A
#
# COMPACT_ATOMS: atom_id res chain seq x y z
N SER A 1 3.39 -6.91 -12.44
CA SER A 1 4.34 -6.32 -11.48
C SER A 1 3.95 -6.86 -10.13
N ASP A 2 4.71 -7.80 -9.58
CA ASP A 2 4.32 -8.61 -8.42
C ASP A 2 4.16 -7.77 -7.14
N LYS A 3 4.78 -6.58 -7.12
CA LYS A 3 4.48 -5.51 -6.15
C LYS A 3 2.99 -5.13 -6.16
N VAL A 4 2.36 -5.05 -7.34
CA VAL A 4 0.92 -4.72 -7.50
C VAL A 4 0.04 -5.84 -6.95
N GLU A 5 0.41 -7.11 -7.13
CA GLU A 5 -0.34 -8.25 -6.58
C GLU A 5 -0.31 -8.24 -5.05
N GLU A 6 0.85 -7.94 -4.47
CA GLU A 6 1.01 -7.82 -3.02
C GLU A 6 0.20 -6.65 -2.44
N LEU A 7 0.19 -5.50 -3.14
CA LEU A 7 -0.69 -4.37 -2.80
C LEU A 7 -2.18 -4.73 -2.90
N ILE A 8 -2.59 -5.52 -3.89
CA ILE A 8 -3.98 -5.98 -4.02
C ILE A 8 -4.36 -6.89 -2.85
N VAL A 9 -3.47 -7.77 -2.40
CA VAL A 9 -3.70 -8.62 -1.22
C VAL A 9 -3.85 -7.77 0.03
N LEU A 10 -2.95 -6.80 0.24
CA LEU A 10 -2.99 -5.91 1.40
C LEU A 10 -4.28 -5.06 1.43
N THR A 11 -4.68 -4.49 0.30
CA THR A 11 -5.89 -3.65 0.21
C THR A 11 -7.20 -4.43 0.31
N ARG A 12 -7.18 -5.76 0.10
CA ARG A 12 -8.33 -6.65 0.31
C ARG A 12 -8.41 -7.18 1.75
N SER A 13 -7.27 -7.29 2.42
CA SER A 13 -7.23 -7.76 3.81
C SER A 13 -7.84 -6.71 4.75
N LYS A 14 -8.69 -7.13 5.69
CA LYS A 14 -9.24 -6.27 6.76
C LYS A 14 -8.19 -5.87 7.82
N SER A 15 -6.92 -5.80 7.42
CA SER A 15 -5.76 -5.65 8.31
C SER A 15 -5.78 -4.34 9.11
N TYR A 16 -6.52 -3.33 8.65
CA TYR A 16 -6.78 -2.09 9.38
C TYR A 16 -7.68 -2.28 10.62
N LEU A 17 -8.45 -3.37 10.70
CA LEU A 17 -9.26 -3.71 11.88
C LEU A 17 -8.44 -4.41 12.98
N SER A 18 -7.30 -5.01 12.62
CA SER A 18 -6.38 -5.68 13.56
C SER A 18 -5.16 -4.83 13.93
N SER A 19 -5.03 -3.65 13.34
CA SER A 19 -3.91 -2.72 13.59
C SER A 19 -4.13 -1.94 14.90
N PRO A 20 -3.07 -1.70 15.70
CA PRO A 20 -3.14 -0.83 16.88
C PRO A 20 -3.61 0.59 16.56
N THR A 21 -3.42 1.03 15.31
CA THR A 21 -3.89 2.31 14.78
C THR A 21 -4.97 2.02 13.74
N PRO A 22 -6.27 2.23 14.07
CA PRO A 22 -7.36 2.06 13.12
C PRO A 22 -7.09 2.85 11.83
N TYR A 23 -7.49 2.30 10.69
CA TYR A 23 -7.33 2.93 9.37
C TYR A 23 -5.89 3.15 8.90
N TYR A 24 -4.89 2.66 9.62
CA TYR A 24 -3.48 2.69 9.22
C TYR A 24 -2.88 1.29 9.26
N VAL A 25 -2.27 0.87 8.15
CA VAL A 25 -1.55 -0.40 8.06
C VAL A 25 -0.19 -0.15 7.45
N LYS A 26 0.85 -0.60 8.14
CA LYS A 26 2.20 -0.71 7.62
C LYS A 26 2.53 -2.19 7.49
N ASN A 27 3.00 -2.60 6.32
CA ASN A 27 3.43 -3.95 6.04
C ASN A 27 4.81 -3.93 5.40
N ARG A 28 5.66 -4.89 5.74
CA ARG A 28 7.00 -5.05 5.18
C ARG A 28 7.20 -6.50 4.82
N ASN A 29 7.38 -6.78 3.53
CA ASN A 29 7.63 -8.11 3.01
C ASN A 29 8.91 -8.12 2.16
N GLN A 30 9.46 -9.30 1.90
CA GLN A 30 10.65 -9.47 1.06
C GLN A 30 10.20 -10.07 -0.27
N VAL A 31 10.41 -9.35 -1.36
CA VAL A 31 10.01 -9.81 -2.70
C VAL A 31 11.20 -10.48 -3.37
N ASN A 32 11.04 -11.76 -3.68
CA ASN A 32 12.09 -12.62 -4.24
C ASN A 32 11.76 -12.91 -5.71
N GLN A 33 12.23 -12.07 -6.63
CA GLN A 33 12.03 -12.27 -8.08
C GLN A 33 13.33 -12.31 -8.88
N LEU A 34 13.80 -11.15 -9.35
CA LEU A 34 15.05 -10.99 -10.11
C LEU A 34 16.22 -10.63 -9.19
N GLU A 35 15.92 -9.79 -8.20
CA GLU A 35 16.78 -9.48 -7.05
C GLU A 35 15.87 -9.45 -5.82
N SER A 36 16.35 -9.96 -4.68
CA SER A 36 15.62 -9.85 -3.41
C SER A 36 15.65 -8.40 -2.95
N TYR A 37 14.48 -7.75 -2.89
CA TYR A 37 14.34 -6.42 -2.32
C TYR A 37 13.26 -6.38 -1.22
N PRO A 38 13.45 -5.56 -0.17
CA PRO A 38 12.38 -5.28 0.78
C PRO A 38 11.28 -4.46 0.08
N LEU A 39 10.03 -4.77 0.36
CA LEU A 39 8.86 -4.00 -0.03
C LEU A 39 8.18 -3.49 1.24
N ASP A 40 8.35 -2.19 1.49
CA ASP A 40 7.68 -1.49 2.58
C ASP A 40 6.43 -0.81 2.02
N VAL A 41 5.26 -1.14 2.55
CA VAL A 41 3.96 -0.63 2.13
C VAL A 41 3.28 0.07 3.30
N ILE A 42 2.71 1.24 3.04
CA ILE A 42 1.85 1.94 3.96
C ILE A 42 0.53 2.24 3.25
N VAL A 43 -0.57 1.87 3.89
CA VAL A 43 -1.90 2.31 3.51
C VAL A 43 -2.56 3.03 4.66
N GLN A 44 -3.27 4.11 4.34
CA GLN A 44 -4.03 4.87 5.33
C GLN A 44 -5.37 5.28 4.73
N CYS A 45 -6.44 5.16 5.51
CA CYS A 45 -7.77 5.67 5.16
C CYS A 45 -8.18 6.77 6.14
N SER A 46 -9.10 7.64 5.74
CA SER A 46 -9.70 8.61 6.65
C SER A 46 -10.57 7.89 7.70
N PRO A 47 -10.56 8.33 8.98
CA PRO A 47 -11.30 7.65 10.06
C PRO A 47 -12.83 7.63 9.90
N ASP A 48 -13.36 8.54 9.10
CA ASP A 48 -14.79 8.63 8.78
C ASP A 48 -15.24 7.67 7.68
N LEU A 49 -14.28 6.97 7.04
CA LEU A 49 -14.55 6.06 5.93
C LEU A 49 -14.78 4.64 6.44
N ASP A 50 -15.90 4.03 6.05
CA ASP A 50 -16.16 2.64 6.41
C ASP A 50 -15.16 1.66 5.72
N PRO A 51 -15.00 0.44 6.27
CA PRO A 51 -14.10 -0.59 5.73
C PRO A 51 -14.26 -0.88 4.23
N GLY A 52 -15.49 -0.88 3.72
CA GLY A 52 -15.79 -1.18 2.33
C GLY A 52 -15.30 -0.06 1.42
N ASN A 53 -15.67 1.18 1.74
CA ASN A 53 -15.23 2.36 0.99
C ASN A 53 -13.72 2.60 1.10
N CYS A 54 -13.09 2.26 2.22
CA CYS A 54 -11.63 2.23 2.34
C CYS A 54 -10.99 1.25 1.35
N GLY A 55 -11.52 0.04 1.24
CA GLY A 55 -11.06 -0.95 0.26
C GLY A 55 -11.24 -0.48 -1.20
N VAL A 56 -12.31 0.26 -1.50
CA VAL A 56 -12.51 0.86 -2.84
C VAL A 56 -11.49 1.95 -3.12
N CYS A 57 -11.31 2.89 -2.18
CA CYS A 57 -10.35 3.99 -2.32
C CYS A 57 -8.93 3.46 -2.56
N LEU A 58 -8.49 2.47 -1.77
CA LEU A 58 -7.15 1.92 -1.91
C LEU A 58 -6.96 1.18 -3.24
N ARG A 59 -8.00 0.55 -3.81
CA ARG A 59 -7.92 -0.07 -5.16
C ARG A 59 -7.75 0.98 -6.24
N LEU A 60 -8.44 2.13 -6.14
CA LEU A 60 -8.23 3.26 -7.04
C LEU A 60 -6.79 3.77 -6.93
N ALA A 61 -6.25 3.90 -5.70
CA ALA A 61 -4.87 4.31 -5.51
C ALA A 61 -3.86 3.32 -6.15
N VAL A 62 -4.14 2.01 -6.10
CA VAL A 62 -3.33 0.99 -6.79
C VAL A 62 -3.41 1.13 -8.31
N GLN A 63 -4.58 1.47 -8.85
CA GLN A 63 -4.76 1.71 -10.28
C GLN A 63 -3.93 2.93 -10.73
N GLU A 64 -4.08 4.07 -10.06
CA GLU A 64 -3.30 5.29 -10.33
C GLU A 64 -1.79 5.04 -10.25
N MET A 65 -1.35 4.29 -9.23
CA MET A 65 0.03 3.87 -9.08
C MET A 65 0.52 3.04 -10.28
N THR A 66 -0.30 2.12 -10.77
CA THR A 66 0.05 1.26 -11.91
C THR A 66 0.16 2.09 -13.19
N GLU A 67 -0.66 3.13 -13.33
CA GLU A 67 -0.65 4.02 -14.50
C GLU A 67 0.53 5.00 -14.47
N CYS A 68 0.83 5.63 -13.31
CA CYS A 68 1.88 6.65 -13.23
C CYS A 68 3.28 6.08 -12.96
N CYS A 69 3.37 5.00 -12.18
CA CYS A 69 4.52 4.76 -11.33
C CYS A 69 4.93 3.28 -11.24
N ASN A 70 4.43 2.40 -12.12
CA ASN A 70 4.65 0.95 -12.06
C ASN A 70 6.13 0.52 -11.97
N ASN A 71 7.05 1.30 -12.56
CA ASN A 71 8.48 1.02 -12.56
C ASN A 71 9.27 1.82 -11.51
N ALA A 72 8.61 2.66 -10.71
CA ALA A 72 9.27 3.45 -9.69
C ALA A 72 9.71 2.57 -8.52
N ARG A 73 10.86 2.89 -7.91
CA ARG A 73 11.34 2.21 -6.70
C ARG A 73 10.59 2.65 -5.45
N TRP A 74 9.96 3.82 -5.50
CA TRP A 74 9.17 4.40 -4.45
C TRP A 74 8.05 5.22 -5.11
N ALA A 75 6.85 5.18 -4.55
CA ALA A 75 5.78 6.08 -4.95
C ALA A 75 4.81 6.33 -3.80
N GLN A 76 4.08 7.44 -3.92
CA GLN A 76 3.05 7.82 -2.98
C GLN A 76 1.84 8.41 -3.72
N ILE A 77 0.69 7.77 -3.58
CA ILE A 77 -0.58 8.18 -4.19
C ILE A 77 -1.51 8.68 -3.10
N PHE A 78 -1.92 9.94 -3.24
CA PHE A 78 -2.90 10.57 -2.38
C PHE A 78 -4.24 10.68 -3.10
N LEU A 79 -5.27 10.08 -2.50
CA LEU A 79 -6.66 10.31 -2.85
C LEU A 79 -7.35 11.04 -1.70
N PRO A 80 -8.51 11.68 -1.91
CA PRO A 80 -9.17 12.50 -0.89
C PRO A 80 -9.42 11.78 0.46
N LYS A 81 -9.56 10.46 0.43
CA LYS A 81 -9.90 9.64 1.61
C LYS A 81 -8.91 8.52 1.92
N CYS A 82 -7.84 8.38 1.13
CA CYS A 82 -6.85 7.36 1.38
C CYS A 82 -5.48 7.69 0.79
N LEU A 83 -4.47 7.02 1.32
CA LEU A 83 -3.08 7.11 0.94
C LEU A 83 -2.56 5.71 0.68
N LEU A 84 -1.83 5.55 -0.42
CA LEU A 84 -1.02 4.39 -0.71
C LEU A 84 0.44 4.83 -0.89
N LYS A 85 1.36 4.20 -0.15
CA LYS A 85 2.80 4.40 -0.31
C LYS A 85 3.49 3.05 -0.39
N TYR A 86 4.46 2.94 -1.29
CA TYR A 86 5.38 1.81 -1.30
C TYR A 86 6.84 2.27 -1.47
N ASP A 87 7.76 1.46 -0.96
CA ASP A 87 9.20 1.67 -1.06
C ASP A 87 9.91 0.34 -1.27
N THR A 88 10.83 0.30 -2.23
CA THR A 88 11.67 -0.87 -2.54
C THR A 88 13.17 -0.58 -2.44
N THR A 89 13.57 0.60 -1.97
CA THR A 89 14.98 0.96 -1.78
C THR A 89 15.54 0.47 -0.44
N GLY A 90 14.72 -0.17 0.41
CA GLY A 90 15.14 -0.70 1.70
C GLY A 90 15.49 0.36 2.73
N SER A 91 14.93 1.57 2.59
CA SER A 91 15.21 2.65 3.52
C SER A 91 14.65 2.31 4.91
N GLN A 92 15.55 2.00 5.84
CA GLN A 92 15.26 2.02 7.27
C GLN A 92 14.91 3.47 7.61
N ILE A 93 13.62 3.80 7.62
CA ILE A 93 13.18 5.07 8.20
C ILE A 93 13.35 4.90 9.71
N GLY A 94 14.48 5.40 10.21
CA GLY A 94 14.76 5.58 11.64
C GLY A 94 13.93 6.70 12.24
#